data_AF-A0A973H688-F1
#
_entry.id   AF-A0A973H688-F1
#
_cell.length_a   1.000
_cell.length_b   1.000
_cell.length_c   1.000
_cell.angle_alpha   90.00
_cell.angle_beta   90.00
_cell.angle_gamma   90.00
#
_symmetry.space_group_name_H-M   'P 1'
#
loop_
_entity.id
_entity.type
_entity.pdbx_description
1 polymer ?
#
loop_
_entity_poly.entity_id
_entity_poly.type
_entity_poly.pdbx_seq_one_letter_code
_entity_poly.pdbx_strand_id
1 'polypeptide(L)'
;MGFREPSTIKLVFEPGDEYHGLEVTVRSMSISAWLQSSGLDGGEGDGPAATVRRFYEHLVAWNLEDERGQPVPVADAPNRDARMIRRLNNAWMEALTGVHRADPLPDSSTSGGSSPAPAIPMAPLSNSQAS
;
A
#
# COMPACT_ATOMS: atom_id res chain seq x y z
N MET A 1 -6.88 11.24 -23.18
CA MET A 1 -7.05 10.12 -22.23
C MET A 1 -6.71 10.66 -20.85
N GLY A 2 -7.53 10.36 -19.83
CA GLY A 2 -7.32 10.85 -18.46
C GLY A 2 -7.07 9.68 -17.52
N PHE A 3 -6.19 9.86 -16.55
CA PHE A 3 -5.99 8.94 -15.44
C PHE A 3 -6.99 9.29 -14.32
N ARG A 4 -7.68 8.29 -13.76
CA ARG A 4 -8.56 8.48 -12.59
C ARG A 4 -7.83 7.97 -11.37
N GLU A 5 -7.66 8.85 -10.39
CA GLU A 5 -7.05 8.51 -9.11
C GLU A 5 -7.87 7.43 -8.38
N PRO A 6 -7.22 6.39 -7.82
CA PRO A 6 -7.89 5.42 -6.97
C PRO A 6 -8.44 6.09 -5.71
N SER A 7 -9.73 5.87 -5.43
CA SER A 7 -10.41 6.42 -4.23
C SER A 7 -10.40 5.47 -3.02
N THR A 8 -9.82 4.29 -3.18
CA THR A 8 -9.79 3.23 -2.16
C THR A 8 -8.43 2.56 -2.11
N ILE A 9 -8.05 2.14 -0.91
CA ILE A 9 -6.84 1.42 -0.57
C ILE A 9 -7.25 0.06 -0.04
N LYS A 10 -6.58 -1.00 -0.52
CA LYS A 10 -6.75 -2.35 -0.01
C LYS A 10 -5.60 -2.65 0.96
N LEU A 11 -5.95 -2.98 2.20
CA LEU A 11 -5.02 -3.42 3.23
C LEU A 11 -5.02 -4.95 3.24
N VAL A 12 -3.84 -5.51 3.11
CA VAL A 12 -3.56 -6.95 3.20
C VAL A 12 -2.36 -7.13 4.14
N PHE A 13 -2.25 -8.30 4.77
CA PHE A 13 -1.24 -8.58 5.79
C PHE A 13 -0.32 -9.72 5.33
N GLU A 14 0.96 -9.66 5.71
CA GLU A 14 1.97 -10.65 5.30
C GLU A 14 1.82 -12.00 6.03
N PRO A 15 2.33 -13.11 5.44
CA PRO A 15 2.39 -14.40 6.11
C PRO A 15 3.18 -14.31 7.43
N GLY A 16 2.52 -14.59 8.55
CA GLY A 16 3.10 -14.49 9.89
C GLY A 16 2.55 -13.34 10.74
N ASP A 17 1.79 -12.41 10.17
CA ASP A 17 0.97 -11.46 10.93
C ASP A 17 -0.26 -12.19 11.51
N GLU A 18 -0.72 -11.75 12.69
CA GLU A 18 -1.91 -12.31 13.35
C GLU A 18 -3.19 -12.12 12.52
N TYR A 19 -3.21 -11.12 11.64
CA TYR A 19 -4.33 -10.82 10.74
C TYR A 19 -4.07 -11.27 9.30
N HIS A 20 -3.13 -12.18 9.06
CA HIS A 20 -2.91 -12.75 7.74
C HIS A 20 -4.20 -13.37 7.17
N GLY A 21 -4.57 -12.99 5.94
CA GLY A 21 -5.82 -13.38 5.30
C GLY A 21 -6.98 -12.40 5.50
N LEU A 22 -6.86 -11.42 6.40
CA LEU A 22 -7.79 -10.31 6.49
C LEU A 22 -7.52 -9.30 5.36
N GLU A 23 -8.58 -8.96 4.64
CA GLU A 23 -8.59 -7.99 3.57
C GLU A 23 -9.52 -6.85 3.96
N VAL A 24 -8.99 -5.63 4.05
CA VAL A 24 -9.77 -4.45 4.44
C VAL A 24 -9.71 -3.43 3.32
N THR A 25 -10.87 -2.94 2.87
CA THR A 25 -10.97 -1.85 1.91
C THR A 25 -11.34 -0.57 2.64
N VAL A 26 -10.49 0.44 2.50
CA VAL A 26 -10.67 1.76 3.10
C VAL A 26 -10.61 2.84 2.04
N ARG A 27 -11.26 3.99 2.25
CA ARG A 27 -11.15 5.13 1.33
C ARG A 27 -9.78 5.79 1.47
N SER A 28 -9.24 6.24 0.34
CA SER A 28 -8.07 7.12 0.35
C SER A 28 -8.45 8.50 0.93
N MET A 29 -7.46 9.21 1.43
CA MET A 29 -7.59 10.55 1.97
C MET A 29 -6.70 11.50 1.15
N SER A 30 -7.15 12.74 0.95
CA SER A 30 -6.34 13.74 0.25
C SER A 30 -5.08 14.07 1.04
N ILE A 31 -4.00 14.47 0.34
CA ILE A 31 -2.74 14.85 0.98
C ILE A 31 -2.92 15.98 2.01
N SER A 32 -3.81 16.94 1.74
CA SER A 32 -4.11 18.03 2.67
C SER A 32 -4.78 17.54 3.95
N ALA A 33 -5.73 16.60 3.84
CA ALA A 33 -6.39 16.02 5.01
C ALA A 33 -5.42 15.12 5.80
N TRP A 34 -4.50 14.42 5.12
CA TRP A 34 -3.43 13.67 5.77
C TRP A 34 -2.49 14.60 6.55
N LEU A 35 -1.98 15.67 5.94
CA LEU A 35 -1.09 16.65 6.59
C LEU A 35 -1.71 17.26 7.84
N GLN A 36 -3.01 17.60 7.78
CA GLN A 36 -3.78 18.07 8.94
C GLN A 36 -3.88 17.01 10.03
N SER A 37 -4.22 15.76 9.64
CA SER A 37 -4.34 14.66 10.61
C SER A 37 -3.00 14.29 11.27
N SER A 38 -1.88 14.50 10.58
CA SER A 38 -0.55 14.19 11.10
C SER A 38 0.12 15.36 11.84
N GLY A 39 -0.46 16.57 11.79
CA GLY A 39 0.17 17.80 12.32
C GLY A 39 1.37 18.30 11.52
N LEU A 40 1.57 17.77 10.30
CA LEU A 40 2.70 18.16 9.44
C LEU A 40 2.45 19.50 8.72
N ASP A 41 1.23 20.01 8.81
CA ASP A 41 0.86 21.37 8.43
C ASP A 41 1.20 22.42 9.49
N GLY A 42 1.77 22.00 10.64
CA GLY A 42 2.10 22.87 11.77
C GLY A 42 1.03 22.94 12.85
N GLY A 43 -0.04 22.14 12.75
CA GLY A 43 -1.05 21.95 13.79
C GLY A 43 -0.70 20.86 14.82
N GLU A 44 -1.60 20.62 15.79
CA GLU A 44 -1.44 19.56 16.81
C GLU A 44 -1.62 18.14 16.25
N GLY A 45 -2.25 17.97 15.07
CA GLY A 45 -2.62 16.68 14.51
C GLY A 45 -3.80 16.02 15.23
N ASP A 46 -4.22 14.86 14.73
CA ASP A 46 -5.27 14.04 15.35
C ASP A 46 -4.71 13.30 16.57
N GLY A 47 -5.38 13.42 17.70
CA GLY A 47 -5.12 12.55 18.86
C GLY A 47 -5.55 11.09 18.60
N PRO A 48 -5.12 10.12 19.43
CA PRO A 48 -5.35 8.69 19.20
C PRO A 48 -6.81 8.31 18.96
N ALA A 49 -7.75 8.95 19.66
CA ALA A 49 -9.19 8.70 19.49
C ALA A 49 -9.74 9.28 18.17
N ALA A 50 -9.22 10.43 17.73
CA ALA A 50 -9.63 11.08 16.49
C ALA A 50 -9.17 10.28 15.26
N THR A 51 -7.95 9.74 15.29
CA THR A 51 -7.44 8.90 14.20
C THR A 51 -8.29 7.63 14.02
N VAL A 52 -8.63 6.95 15.12
CA VAL A 52 -9.49 5.74 15.06
C VAL A 52 -10.90 6.07 14.56
N ARG A 53 -11.47 7.20 15.00
CA ARG A 53 -12.76 7.66 14.49
C ARG A 53 -12.71 7.90 12.99
N ARG A 54 -11.65 8.57 12.52
CA ARG A 54 -11.44 8.84 11.08
C ARG A 54 -11.31 7.53 10.30
N PHE A 55 -10.65 6.52 10.84
CA PHE A 55 -10.58 5.19 10.24
C PHE A 55 -11.97 4.58 10.03
N TYR A 56 -12.86 4.64 11.02
CA TYR A 56 -14.23 4.14 10.85
C TYR A 56 -14.99 4.87 9.74
N GLU A 57 -14.80 6.19 9.62
CA GLU A 57 -15.43 6.99 8.56
C GLU A 57 -14.93 6.63 7.15
N HIS A 58 -13.72 6.06 7.04
CA HIS A 58 -13.12 5.63 5.78
C HIS A 58 -13.24 4.13 5.55
N LEU A 59 -13.68 3.34 6.52
CA LEU A 59 -13.84 1.90 6.39
C LEU A 59 -15.01 1.57 5.43
N VAL A 60 -14.70 0.91 4.31
CA VAL A 60 -15.68 0.59 3.26
C VAL A 60 -16.15 -0.85 3.38
N ALA A 61 -15.20 -1.78 3.48
CA ALA A 61 -15.50 -3.21 3.51
C ALA A 61 -14.36 -3.98 4.18
N TRP A 62 -14.67 -5.18 4.65
CA TRP A 62 -13.69 -6.20 5.06
C TRP A 62 -14.26 -7.60 4.83
N ASN A 63 -13.39 -8.61 4.85
CA ASN A 63 -13.77 -10.03 4.83
C ASN A 63 -13.78 -10.65 6.24
N LEU A 64 -13.98 -9.83 7.29
CA LEU A 64 -13.99 -10.32 8.66
C LEU A 64 -15.21 -11.21 8.90
N GLU A 65 -14.98 -12.41 9.43
CA GLU A 65 -16.02 -13.36 9.84
C GLU A 65 -16.03 -13.53 11.36
N ASP A 66 -17.19 -13.89 11.92
CA ASP A 66 -17.32 -14.25 13.33
C ASP A 66 -16.98 -15.72 13.61
N GLU A 67 -17.08 -16.15 14.86
CA GLU A 67 -16.81 -17.54 15.28
C GLU A 67 -17.73 -18.58 14.62
N ARG A 68 -18.84 -18.14 14.00
CA ARG A 68 -19.81 -18.97 13.30
C ARG A 68 -19.64 -18.89 11.77
N GLY A 69 -18.58 -18.26 11.30
CA GLY A 69 -18.30 -18.05 9.87
C GLY A 69 -19.30 -17.10 9.20
N GLN A 70 -19.95 -16.21 9.97
CA GLN A 70 -20.83 -15.19 9.41
C GLN A 70 -20.06 -13.89 9.16
N PRO A 71 -20.31 -13.21 8.03
CA PRO A 71 -19.63 -11.95 7.72
C PRO A 71 -20.01 -10.88 8.75
N VAL A 72 -19.00 -10.23 9.33
CA VAL A 72 -19.19 -9.12 10.25
C VAL A 72 -19.42 -7.85 9.44
N PRO A 73 -20.50 -7.09 9.65
CA PRO A 73 -20.69 -5.80 8.98
C PRO A 73 -19.65 -4.77 9.43
N VAL A 74 -19.22 -3.87 8.53
CA VAL A 74 -18.33 -2.76 8.90
C VAL A 74 -18.93 -1.81 9.94
N ALA A 75 -20.26 -1.74 10.01
CA ALA A 75 -20.98 -0.97 11.03
C ALA A 75 -20.71 -1.49 12.46
N ASP A 76 -20.29 -2.75 12.60
CA ASP A 76 -19.93 -3.36 13.87
C ASP A 76 -18.45 -3.14 14.27
N ALA A 77 -17.70 -2.37 13.47
CA ALA A 77 -16.30 -2.06 13.76
C ALA A 77 -16.04 -1.45 15.16
N PRO A 78 -16.88 -0.53 15.67
CA PRO A 78 -16.71 0.02 17.02
C PRO A 78 -16.86 -1.02 18.14
N ASN A 79 -17.50 -2.16 17.87
CA ASN A 79 -17.74 -3.24 18.83
C ASN A 79 -16.63 -4.32 18.80
N ARG A 80 -15.62 -4.16 17.94
CA ARG A 80 -14.52 -5.12 17.81
C ARG A 80 -13.40 -4.86 18.81
N ASP A 81 -12.49 -5.83 18.91
CA ASP A 81 -11.31 -5.72 19.75
C ASP A 81 -10.48 -4.47 19.41
N ALA A 82 -10.11 -3.72 20.45
CA ALA A 82 -9.39 -2.46 20.30
C ALA A 82 -7.98 -2.63 19.72
N ARG A 83 -7.32 -3.78 19.94
CA ARG A 83 -6.00 -4.05 19.37
C ARG A 83 -6.11 -4.29 17.87
N MET A 84 -7.11 -5.05 17.44
CA MET A 84 -7.40 -5.25 16.01
C MET A 84 -7.66 -3.91 15.33
N ILE A 85 -8.61 -3.11 15.82
CA ILE A 85 -8.92 -1.81 15.20
C ILE A 85 -7.69 -0.91 15.15
N ARG A 86 -6.90 -0.86 16.23
CA ARG A 86 -5.67 -0.07 16.26
C ARG A 86 -4.64 -0.56 15.24
N ARG A 87 -4.49 -1.88 15.06
CA ARG A 87 -3.59 -2.47 14.05
C ARG A 87 -4.04 -2.10 12.64
N LEU A 88 -5.34 -2.19 12.35
CA LEU A 88 -5.91 -1.78 11.04
C LEU A 88 -5.71 -0.29 10.77
N ASN A 89 -5.98 0.55 11.77
CA ASN A 89 -5.77 1.99 11.69
C ASN A 89 -4.29 2.32 11.40
N ASN A 90 -3.35 1.66 12.06
CA ASN A 90 -1.93 1.85 11.81
C ASN A 90 -1.55 1.41 10.38
N ALA A 91 -2.05 0.26 9.92
CA ALA A 91 -1.82 -0.21 8.55
C ALA A 91 -2.39 0.76 7.51
N TRP A 92 -3.54 1.39 7.78
CA TRP A 92 -4.09 2.44 6.93
C TRP A 92 -3.19 3.69 6.88
N MET A 93 -2.67 4.14 8.02
CA MET A 93 -1.74 5.28 8.07
C MET A 93 -0.42 4.98 7.34
N GLU A 94 0.12 3.77 7.47
CA GLU A 94 1.29 3.30 6.72
C GLU A 94 1.02 3.31 5.21
N ALA A 95 -0.13 2.78 4.80
CA ALA A 95 -0.55 2.78 3.39
C ALA A 95 -0.69 4.19 2.79
N LEU A 96 -1.23 5.16 3.55
CA LEU A 96 -1.35 6.55 3.12
C LEU A 96 0.00 7.24 2.88
N THR A 97 1.06 6.81 3.56
CA THR A 97 2.42 7.34 3.37
C THR A 97 3.20 6.60 2.28
N GLY A 98 2.55 5.68 1.56
CA GLY A 98 3.16 4.85 0.51
C GLY A 98 3.98 3.68 1.06
N VAL A 99 3.93 3.43 2.38
CA VAL A 99 4.55 2.25 3.00
C VAL A 99 3.55 1.10 2.92
N HIS A 100 3.44 0.49 1.75
CA HIS A 100 2.70 -0.76 1.59
C HIS A 100 3.66 -1.95 1.75
N ARG A 101 3.82 -2.44 2.99
CA ARG A 101 4.64 -3.65 3.22
C ARG A 101 4.08 -4.90 2.52
N ALA A 102 2.76 -4.97 2.36
CA ALA A 102 2.08 -6.12 1.80
C ALA A 102 1.71 -5.97 0.31
N ASP A 103 2.09 -4.85 -0.32
CA ASP A 103 2.20 -4.72 -1.77
C ASP A 103 3.69 -4.46 -2.07
N PRO A 104 4.56 -5.47 -1.93
CA PRO A 104 5.94 -5.32 -2.36
C PRO A 104 5.90 -4.84 -3.81
N LEU A 105 6.69 -3.79 -4.12
CA LEU A 105 6.99 -3.46 -5.51
C LEU A 105 7.24 -4.79 -6.24
N PRO A 106 6.61 -5.03 -7.41
CA PRO A 106 6.90 -6.24 -8.17
C PRO A 106 8.42 -6.34 -8.25
N ASP A 107 8.96 -7.51 -7.85
CA ASP A 107 10.39 -7.77 -7.79
C ASP A 107 11.07 -7.07 -8.96
N SER A 108 11.98 -6.14 -8.63
CA SER A 108 12.74 -5.32 -9.57
C SER A 108 12.94 -6.08 -10.87
N SER A 109 12.32 -5.60 -11.97
CA SER A 109 12.33 -6.22 -13.29
C SER A 109 13.53 -7.15 -13.49
N THR A 110 13.37 -8.45 -13.25
CA THR A 110 14.35 -9.44 -13.69
C THR A 110 14.18 -9.58 -15.20
N SER A 111 14.68 -8.59 -15.91
CA SER A 111 15.05 -8.70 -17.32
C SER A 111 16.50 -8.25 -17.48
N GLY A 112 17.35 -8.66 -16.53
CA GLY A 112 18.73 -9.04 -16.83
C GLY A 112 18.78 -10.35 -17.62
N GLY A 113 17.90 -10.52 -18.61
CA GLY A 113 18.14 -11.50 -19.64
C GLY A 113 19.41 -11.06 -20.33
N SER A 114 20.41 -11.93 -20.41
CA SER A 114 21.60 -11.69 -21.24
C SER A 114 21.12 -11.13 -22.56
N SER A 115 21.49 -9.87 -22.88
CA SER A 115 21.12 -9.25 -24.16
C SER A 115 21.44 -10.25 -25.27
N PRO A 116 20.46 -10.75 -26.05
CA PRO A 116 20.75 -11.52 -27.24
C PRO A 116 21.09 -10.53 -28.36
N ALA A 117 22.05 -9.64 -28.10
CA ALA A 117 22.75 -8.97 -29.18
C ALA A 117 23.85 -9.95 -29.59
N PRO A 118 23.77 -10.63 -30.74
CA PRO A 118 24.95 -11.27 -31.30
C PRO A 118 26.05 -10.23 -31.36
N ALA A 119 27.25 -10.59 -30.89
CA ALA A 119 28.41 -9.71 -30.95
C ALA A 119 28.53 -9.19 -32.39
N ILE A 120 28.43 -7.88 -32.59
CA ILE A 120 28.69 -7.29 -33.89
C ILE A 120 30.15 -7.59 -34.19
N PRO A 121 30.47 -8.33 -35.27
CA PRO A 121 31.86 -8.53 -35.64
C PRO A 121 32.44 -7.16 -36.00
N MET A 122 33.33 -6.65 -35.15
CA MET A 122 34.20 -5.53 -35.52
C MET A 122 35.11 -6.04 -36.62
N ALA A 123 34.87 -5.60 -37.85
CA ALA A 123 35.89 -5.72 -38.89
C ALA A 123 37.13 -4.96 -38.40
N PRO A 124 38.33 -5.56 -38.43
CA PRO A 124 39.55 -4.84 -38.10
C PRO A 124 39.67 -3.63 -39.03
N LEU A 125 39.89 -2.45 -38.45
CA LEU A 125 40.22 -1.25 -39.22
C LEU A 125 41.44 -1.59 -40.08
N SER A 126 41.25 -1.52 -41.39
CA SER A 126 42.29 -1.77 -42.40
C SER A 126 43.54 -0.97 -42.03
N ASN A 127 44.69 -1.65 -41.92
CA ASN A 127 45.98 -0.99 -41.84
C ASN A 127 46.19 -0.22 -43.15
N SER A 128 45.80 1.05 -43.17
CA SER A 128 46.21 1.98 -44.22
C SER A 128 47.73 1.97 -44.28
N GLN A 129 48.22 1.49 -45.42
CA GLN A 129 49.61 1.56 -45.84
C GLN A 129 50.10 3.01 -45.70
N ALA A 130 50.99 3.25 -44.74
CA ALA A 130 51.90 4.38 -44.82
C ALA A 130 53.01 3.97 -45.80
N SER A 131 52.97 4.57 -46.99
CA SER A 131 54.13 4.66 -47.90
C SER A 131 55.11 5.71 -47.41
#